data_AF-A0A060C757-F1
#
_entry.id   AF-A0A060C757-F1
#
_cell.length_a   1.000
_cell.length_b   1.000
_cell.length_c   1.000
_cell.angle_alpha   90.00
_cell.angle_beta   90.00
_cell.angle_gamma   90.00
#
_symmetry.space_group_name_H-M   'P 1'
#
loop_
_entity.id
_entity.type
_entity.pdbx_description
1 polymer ?
#
loop_
_entity_poly.entity_id
_entity_poly.type
_entity_poly.pdbx_seq_one_letter_code
_entity_poly.pdbx_strand_id
1 'polypeptide(L)' 'MMGRLAEEGKSLYLLGAKPGVAELAGEKLRVRYPGLVIAGTHDGYFRRTPRWCAPIAQSRADLVFVCLGAPKQELW' A
#
# COMPACT_ATOMS: atom_id res chain seq x y z
N MET A 1 10.55 -0.59 11.22
CA MET A 1 9.60 0.30 10.51
C MET A 1 8.16 -0.08 10.80
N MET A 2 7.66 -1.26 10.38
CA MET A 2 6.25 -1.66 10.59
C MET A 2 5.80 -1.66 12.06
N GLY A 3 6.63 -2.17 12.98
CA GLY A 3 6.31 -2.14 14.42
C GLY A 3 6.10 -0.72 14.95
N ARG A 4 6.94 0.24 14.52
CA ARG A 4 6.79 1.65 14.90
C ARG A 4 5.50 2.27 14.34
N LEU A 5 5.15 1.98 13.09
CA LEU A 5 3.87 2.43 12.51
C LEU A 5 2.69 1.87 13.33
N ALA A 6 2.75 0.61 13.74
CA ALA A 6 1.72 -0.01 14.56
C ALA A 6 1.62 0.61 15.96
N GLU A 7 2.76 0.86 16.62
CA GLU A 7 2.82 1.55 17.92
C GLU A 7 2.26 2.97 17.86
N GLU A 8 2.51 3.68 16.75
CA GLU A 8 2.02 5.04 16.51
C GLU A 8 0.59 5.09 15.93
N GLY A 9 -0.04 3.94 15.69
CA GLY A 9 -1.38 3.85 15.08
C GLY A 9 -1.44 4.40 13.65
N LYS A 10 -0.30 4.46 12.96
CA LYS A 10 -0.18 5.01 11.61
C LYS A 10 -0.67 4.03 10.54
N SER A 11 -1.06 4.62 9.43
CA SER A 11 -1.73 3.95 8.33
C SER A 11 -0.82 3.73 7.12
N LEU A 12 -0.96 2.56 6.50
CA LEU A 12 -0.16 2.09 5.38
C LEU A 12 -1.05 1.76 4.18
N TYR A 13 -0.64 2.21 2.99
CA TYR A 13 -1.19 1.80 1.71
C TYR A 13 -0.19 0.91 0.96
N LEU A 14 -0.66 -0.17 0.35
CA LEU A 14 0.16 -1.08 -0.45
C LEU A 14 -0.20 -0.97 -1.93
N LEU A 15 0.72 -0.45 -2.75
CA LEU A 15 0.56 -0.32 -4.20
C LEU A 15 1.52 -1.27 -4.92
N GLY A 16 1.02 -2.21 -5.72
CA GLY A 16 1.84 -2.99 -6.64
C GLY A 16 1.54 -4.49 -6.65
N ALA A 17 2.47 -5.25 -7.22
CA ALA A 17 2.33 -6.68 -7.46
C ALA A 17 1.12 -7.08 -8.36
N LYS A 18 0.81 -8.38 -8.40
CA LYS A 18 -0.33 -8.94 -9.13
C LYS A 18 -1.64 -8.76 -8.35
N PRO A 19 -2.81 -8.77 -9.01
CA PRO A 19 -4.10 -8.75 -8.33
C PRO A 19 -4.17 -9.77 -7.18
N GLY A 20 -4.62 -9.33 -6.01
CA GLY A 20 -4.74 -10.15 -4.80
C GLY A 20 -3.47 -10.24 -3.94
N VAL A 21 -2.30 -9.86 -4.45
CA VAL A 21 -1.03 -9.97 -3.70
C VAL A 21 -0.90 -8.87 -2.65
N ALA A 22 -1.28 -7.63 -2.98
CA ALA A 22 -1.24 -6.51 -2.05
C ALA A 22 -2.24 -6.71 -0.90
N GLU A 23 -3.43 -7.23 -1.21
CA GLU A 23 -4.48 -7.60 -0.25
C GLU A 23 -3.96 -8.65 0.74
N LEU A 24 -3.40 -9.75 0.22
CA LEU A 24 -2.84 -10.82 1.04
C LEU A 24 -1.68 -10.33 1.92
N ALA A 25 -0.84 -9.43 1.39
CA ALA A 25 0.22 -8.81 2.18
C ALA A 25 -0.34 -7.96 3.31
N GLY A 26 -1.39 -7.17 3.05
CA GLY A 26 -2.10 -6.38 4.06
C GLY A 26 -2.67 -7.26 5.19
N GLU A 27 -3.33 -8.37 4.84
CA GLU A 27 -3.86 -9.32 5.83
C GLU A 27 -2.75 -9.92 6.71
N LYS A 28 -1.64 -10.36 6.10
CA LYS A 28 -0.50 -10.90 6.86
C LYS A 28 0.14 -9.84 7.76
N LEU A 29 0.21 -8.59 7.32
CA LEU A 29 0.78 -7.49 8.11
C LEU A 29 -0.11 -7.15 9.31
N ARG A 30 -1.44 -7.15 9.15
CA ARG A 30 -2.38 -6.96 10.26
C ARG A 30 -2.22 -8.01 11.35
N VAL A 31 -2.09 -9.28 10.96
CA VAL A 31 -1.86 -10.39 11.91
C VAL A 31 -0.50 -10.25 12.60
N ARG A 32 0.54 -9.88 11.85
CA ARG A 32 1.91 -9.79 12.38
C ARG A 32 2.15 -8.56 13.26
N TYR A 33 1.46 -7.46 12.99
CA TYR A 33 1.61 -6.18 13.69
C TYR A 33 0.24 -5.67 14.17
N PRO A 34 -0.28 -6.21 15.29
CA PRO A 34 -1.51 -5.70 15.90
C PRO A 34 -1.37 -4.21 16.21
N GLY A 35 -2.21 -3.37 15.60
CA GLY A 35 -2.13 -1.91 15.69
C GLY A 35 -1.77 -1.21 14.36
N LEU A 36 -1.22 -1.95 13.39
CA LEU A 36 -0.98 -1.40 12.05
C LEU A 36 -2.31 -1.22 11.30
N VAL A 37 -2.57 -0.02 10.80
CA VAL A 37 -3.75 0.26 9.98
C VAL A 37 -3.40 0.09 8.51
N ILE A 38 -4.05 -0.86 7.83
CA ILE A 38 -3.98 -0.93 6.36
C ILE A 38 -5.11 -0.06 5.80
N ALA A 39 -4.75 1.12 5.27
CA ALA A 39 -5.67 2.12 4.73
C ALA A 39 -6.18 1.77 3.33
N GLY A 40 -5.49 0.87 2.63
CA GLY A 40 -5.93 0.39 1.32
C GLY A 40 -4.84 -0.41 0.61
N THR A 41 -5.26 -1.08 -0.45
CA THR A 41 -4.40 -1.85 -1.34
C THR A 41 -4.80 -1.58 -2.78
N HIS A 42 -3.84 -1.66 -3.69
CA HIS A 42 -4.10 -1.65 -5.13
C HIS A 42 -3.00 -2.43 -5.83
N ASP A 43 -3.37 -3.27 -6.80
CA ASP A 43 -2.38 -3.98 -7.59
C ASP A 43 -1.59 -3.05 -8.55
N GLY A 44 -0.51 -3.55 -9.14
CA GLY A 44 0.35 -2.75 -10.02
C GLY A 44 -0.17 -2.55 -11.45
N TYR A 45 -1.38 -3.04 -11.77
CA TYR A 45 -1.94 -3.08 -13.12
C TYR A 45 -2.99 -1.98 -13.30
N PHE A 46 -2.56 -0.73 -13.21
CA PHE A 46 -3.42 0.43 -13.44
C PHE A 46 -3.25 1.01 -14.85
N ARG A 47 -4.33 1.56 -15.41
CA ARG A 47 -4.26 2.37 -16.64
C ARG A 47 -3.72 3.76 -16.30
N ARG A 48 -2.81 4.29 -17.13
CA ARG A 48 -2.23 5.65 -17.00
C ARG A 48 -3.28 6.74 -17.26
N THR A 49 -4.25 6.85 -16.37
CA THR A 49 -5.30 7.87 -16.39
C THR A 49 -5.06 8.82 -15.22
N PRO A 50 -5.41 10.12 -15.30
CA PRO A 50 -5.20 11.06 -14.20
C PRO A 50 -5.85 10.64 -12.85
N ARG A 51 -6.75 9.65 -12.87
CA ARG A 51 -7.51 9.19 -11.70
C ARG A 51 -6.92 7.96 -11.01
N TRP A 52 -5.86 7.34 -11.53
CA TRP A 52 -5.35 6.09 -10.96
C TRP A 52 -4.84 6.26 -9.51
N CYS A 53 -4.28 7.43 -9.17
CA CYS A 53 -3.84 7.74 -7.80
C CYS A 53 -4.99 8.13 -6.86
N ALA A 54 -6.21 8.33 -7.36
CA ALA A 54 -7.31 8.86 -6.55
C ALA A 54 -7.63 8.01 -5.31
N PRO A 55 -7.65 6.66 -5.39
CA PRO A 55 -7.85 5.82 -4.21
C PRO A 55 -6.74 5.99 -3.16
N ILE A 56 -5.49 6.15 -3.59
CA ILE A 56 -4.33 6.37 -2.69
C ILE A 56 -4.46 7.71 -1.97
N ALA A 57 -4.82 8.77 -2.70
CA ALA A 57 -5.02 10.08 -2.10
C ALA A 57 -6.22 10.10 -1.14
N GLN A 58 -7.31 9.41 -1.49
CA GLN A 58 -8.51 9.31 -0.65
C GLN A 58 -8.29 8.46 0.60
N SER A 59 -7.37 7.49 0.57
CA SER A 59 -7.07 6.65 1.73
C SER A 59 -6.42 7.41 2.88
N ARG A 60 -5.84 8.60 2.60
CA ARG A 60 -5.10 9.42 3.57
C ARG A 60 -4.04 8.63 4.33
N ALA A 61 -3.38 7.69 3.65
CA ALA A 61 -2.38 6.87 4.30
C ALA A 61 -1.17 7.72 4.73
N ASP A 62 -0.66 7.47 5.92
CA ASP A 62 0.57 8.12 6.42
C ASP A 62 1.80 7.68 5.63
N LEU A 63 1.73 6.47 5.05
CA LEU A 63 2.78 5.88 4.25
C LEU A 63 2.21 5.07 3.09
N VAL A 64 2.86 5.16 1.93
CA VAL A 64 2.56 4.33 0.76
C VAL A 64 3.81 3.51 0.41
N PHE A 65 3.65 2.19 0.33
CA PHE A 65 4.66 1.33 -0.26
C PHE A 65 4.34 1.08 -1.73
N VAL A 66 5.28 1.45 -2.59
CA VAL A 66 5.23 1.20 -4.02
C VAL A 66 6.07 -0.03 -4.32
N CYS A 67 5.45 -1.07 -4.86
CA CYS A 67 6.03 -2.39 -5.11
C CYS A 67 5.78 -2.80 -6.57
N LEU A 68 6.13 -1.91 -7.50
CA LEU A 68 5.93 -2.11 -8.94
C LEU A 68 7.10 -2.84 -9.62
N GLY A 69 8.20 -3.01 -8.90
CA GLY A 69 9.46 -3.54 -9.43
C GLY A 69 10.22 -2.52 -10.29
N ALA A 70 11.53 -2.73 -10.42
CA ALA A 70 12.36 -1.91 -11.28
C ALA A 70 12.10 -2.23 -12.77
N PRO A 71 12.24 -1.24 -13.68
CA PRO A 71 12.49 0.18 -13.42
C PRO A 71 11.20 0.97 -13.17
N LYS A 72 10.05 0.29 -13.07
CA LYS A 72 8.77 0.98 -13.02
C LYS A 72 8.71 1.85 -11.78
N GLN A 73 9.02 1.32 -10.61
CA GLN A 73 8.87 2.02 -9.33
C GLN A 73 9.48 3.43 -9.28
N GLU A 74 10.59 3.68 -9.98
CA GLU A 74 11.30 4.96 -9.98
C GLU A 74 10.76 5.99 -10.98
N LEU A 75 9.82 5.60 -11.85
CA LEU A 75 9.32 6.42 -12.96
C LEU A 75 7.95 7.08 -12.68
N TRP A 76 7.42 6.99 -11.45
CA TRP A 76 6.06 7.43 -11.07
C TRP A 76 6.05 8.53 -10.02
#